data_AF-A0A565BA19-F1
#
_entry.id   AF-A0A565BA19-F1
#
_cell.length_a   1.000
_cell.length_b   1.000
_cell.length_c   1.000
_cell.angle_alpha   90.00
_cell.angle_beta   90.00
_cell.angle_gamma   90.00
#
_symmetry.space_group_name_H-M   'P 1'
#
loop_
_entity.id
_entity.type
_entity.pdbx_description
1 polymer ?
#
loop_
_entity_poly.entity_id
_entity_poly.type
_entity_poly.pdbx_seq_one_letter_code
_entity_poly.pdbx_strand_id
1 'polypeptide(L)'
;MSEDDLPYHVEINSQGDLETIGRFRFDDQIDCPVIAHPKVDPTTFDLHTLSYNVLGKPHLRYLKFDTCEKKHVTWTLFSSNPR
;
A
#
# COMPACT_ATOMS: atom_id res chain seq x y z
N MET A 1 0.94 -5.29 -9.50
CA MET A 1 1.58 -4.37 -8.53
C MET A 1 3.06 -4.72 -8.46
N SER A 2 3.93 -3.71 -8.32
CA SER A 2 5.35 -3.92 -8.06
C SER A 2 5.58 -4.00 -6.56
N GLU A 3 6.42 -4.94 -6.10
CA GLU A 3 6.73 -5.09 -4.68
C GLU A 3 7.80 -4.09 -4.20
N ASP A 4 8.65 -3.64 -5.12
CA ASP A 4 9.79 -2.74 -4.84
C ASP A 4 9.58 -1.29 -5.36
N ASP A 5 8.40 -0.96 -5.90
CA ASP A 5 8.02 0.41 -6.29
C ASP A 5 6.61 0.75 -5.76
N LEU A 6 6.20 2.01 -5.90
CA LEU A 6 4.82 2.43 -5.64
C LEU A 6 3.86 1.79 -6.66
N PRO A 7 2.58 1.61 -6.29
CA PRO A 7 1.56 1.18 -7.23
C PRO A 7 1.38 2.22 -8.36
N TYR A 8 0.90 1.76 -9.51
CA TYR A 8 0.55 2.62 -10.64
C TYR A 8 -0.97 2.60 -10.82
N HIS A 9 -1.55 3.78 -11.02
CA HIS A 9 -2.94 3.92 -11.41
C HIS A 9 -3.06 3.65 -12.91
N VAL A 10 -3.90 2.68 -13.24
CA VAL A 10 -4.27 2.33 -14.62
C VAL A 10 -5.77 2.57 -14.76
N GLU A 11 -6.16 3.28 -15.80
CA GLU A 11 -7.55 3.49 -16.17
C GLU A 11 -7.94 2.54 -17.31
N ILE A 12 -9.17 2.02 -17.25
CA ILE A 12 -9.79 1.29 -18.36
C ILE A 12 -10.71 2.27 -19.08
N ASN A 13 -10.39 2.61 -20.33
CA ASN A 13 -11.19 3.59 -21.08
C ASN A 13 -12.52 2.98 -21.57
N SER A 14 -13.39 3.81 -22.14
CA SER A 14 -14.70 3.37 -22.66
C SER A 14 -14.64 2.30 -23.76
N GLN A 15 -13.49 2.14 -24.43
CA GLN A 15 -13.24 1.12 -25.46
C GLN A 15 -12.66 -0.19 -24.88
N GLY A 16 -12.33 -0.21 -23.58
CA GLY A 16 -11.70 -1.34 -22.92
C GLY A 16 -10.17 -1.36 -23.00
N ASP A 17 -9.53 -0.31 -23.53
CA ASP A 17 -8.06 -0.19 -23.51
C ASP A 17 -7.57 0.28 -22.14
N LEU A 18 -6.28 0.00 -21.87
CA LEU A 18 -5.60 0.37 -20.63
C LEU A 18 -4.71 1.60 -20.84
N GLU A 19 -4.90 2.62 -20.02
CA GLU A 19 -4.03 3.81 -19.97
C GLU A 19 -3.32 3.90 -18.61
N THR A 20 -2.01 4.12 -18.62
CA THR A 20 -1.25 4.35 -17.38
C THR A 20 -1.32 5.83 -17.00
N ILE A 21 -2.04 6.15 -15.93
CA ILE A 21 -2.18 7.52 -15.43
C ILE A 21 -0.89 7.97 -14.72
N GLY A 22 -0.25 7.05 -13.97
CA GLY A 22 1.03 7.32 -13.33
C GLY A 22 1.18 6.62 -11.98
N ARG A 23 2.18 7.05 -11.21
CA ARG A 23 2.42 6.53 -9.85
C ARG A 23 1.31 6.97 -8.91
N PHE A 24 0.80 6.02 -8.13
CA PHE A 24 -0.26 6.23 -7.18
C PHE A 24 0.31 6.29 -5.75
N ARG A 25 0.06 7.41 -5.07
CA ARG A 25 0.64 7.73 -3.76
C ARG A 25 -0.38 7.77 -2.62
N PHE A 26 -1.64 7.39 -2.87
CA PHE A 26 -2.77 7.54 -1.95
C PHE A 26 -2.83 8.97 -1.38
N ASP A 27 -2.94 9.99 -2.24
CA ASP A 27 -2.91 11.40 -1.82
C ASP A 27 -1.69 11.74 -0.93
N ASP A 28 -0.50 11.31 -1.37
CA ASP A 28 0.78 11.45 -0.66
C ASP A 28 0.86 10.80 0.74
N GLN A 29 -0.11 9.97 1.11
CA GLN A 29 -0.12 9.27 2.40
C GLN A 29 0.92 8.15 2.49
N ILE A 30 1.51 7.71 1.38
CA ILE A 30 2.64 6.77 1.35
C ILE A 30 3.82 7.28 0.49
N ASP A 31 5.02 6.99 0.98
CA ASP A 31 6.31 7.27 0.35
C ASP A 31 7.18 6.00 0.17
N CYS A 32 6.61 4.83 0.46
CA CYS A 32 7.30 3.55 0.48
C CYS A 32 6.57 2.49 -0.36
N PRO A 33 7.29 1.51 -0.93
CA PRO A 33 6.68 0.37 -1.61
C PRO A 33 5.76 -0.43 -0.68
N VAL A 34 4.74 -1.05 -1.28
CA VAL A 34 3.80 -1.96 -0.61
C VAL A 34 3.84 -3.31 -1.31
N ILE A 35 3.56 -4.39 -0.57
CA ILE A 35 3.56 -5.74 -1.13
C ILE A 35 2.57 -5.85 -2.30
N ALA A 36 2.90 -6.68 -3.29
CA ALA A 36 2.06 -6.87 -4.48
C ALA A 36 0.74 -7.63 -4.22
N HIS A 37 0.53 -8.09 -2.98
CA HIS A 37 -0.62 -8.89 -2.55
C HIS A 37 -1.42 -8.24 -1.40
N PRO A 38 -1.92 -6.99 -1.55
CA PRO A 38 -2.82 -6.43 -0.55
C PRO A 38 -4.12 -7.21 -0.50
N LYS A 39 -4.87 -7.06 0.59
CA LYS A 39 -6.15 -7.75 0.83
C LYS A 39 -7.23 -6.74 1.12
N VAL A 40 -8.39 -6.89 0.49
CA VAL A 40 -9.59 -6.11 0.79
C VAL A 40 -10.44 -6.92 1.76
N ASP A 41 -10.86 -6.30 2.86
CA ASP A 41 -11.82 -6.90 3.78
C ASP A 41 -13.20 -6.98 3.10
N PRO A 42 -13.86 -8.15 3.01
CA PRO A 42 -15.14 -8.28 2.31
C PRO A 42 -16.33 -7.65 3.06
N THR A 43 -16.16 -7.27 4.32
CA THR A 43 -17.20 -6.67 5.17
C THR A 43 -17.05 -5.16 5.23
N THR A 44 -15.83 -4.65 5.47
CA THR A 44 -15.59 -3.21 5.58
C THR A 44 -15.11 -2.56 4.29
N PHE A 45 -14.65 -3.36 3.32
CA PHE A 45 -13.99 -2.92 2.09
C PHE A 45 -12.69 -2.15 2.31
N ASP A 46 -12.12 -2.23 3.52
CA ASP A 46 -10.83 -1.65 3.82
C ASP A 46 -9.71 -2.40 3.09
N LEU A 47 -8.72 -1.67 2.60
CA LEU A 47 -7.52 -2.23 1.99
C LEU A 47 -6.44 -2.41 3.05
N HIS A 48 -5.99 -3.64 3.22
CA HIS A 48 -4.93 -4.06 4.13
C HIS A 48 -3.68 -4.43 3.35
N THR A 49 -2.54 -3.83 3.69
CA THR A 49 -1.26 -4.12 3.04
C THR A 49 -0.09 -4.07 4.01
N LEU A 50 1.07 -4.52 3.54
CA LEU A 50 2.34 -4.48 4.26
C LEU A 50 3.36 -3.69 3.46
N SER A 51 4.34 -3.13 4.14
CA SER A 51 5.55 -2.52 3.57
C SER A 51 6.76 -3.04 4.32
N TYR A 52 7.77 -3.54 3.63
CA TYR A 52 9.01 -4.01 4.25
C TYR A 52 10.20 -3.13 3.88
N ASN A 53 11.20 -3.08 4.76
CA ASN A 53 12.47 -2.40 4.55
C ASN A 53 13.62 -3.30 5.01
N VAL A 54 14.38 -3.80 4.02
CA VAL A 54 15.49 -4.72 4.28
C VAL A 54 16.73 -4.04 4.87
N LEU A 55 16.88 -2.72 4.67
CA LEU A 55 18.06 -1.96 5.11
C LEU A 55 17.84 -1.24 6.44
N GLY A 56 16.62 -0.74 6.69
CA GLY A 56 16.30 0.10 7.84
C GLY A 56 15.13 -0.40 8.66
N LYS A 57 15.17 -0.15 9.99
CA LYS A 57 14.01 -0.34 10.87
C LYS A 57 13.01 0.82 10.70
N PRO A 58 11.70 0.57 10.81
CA PRO A 58 11.06 -0.74 11.02
C PRO A 58 11.09 -1.61 9.76
N HIS A 59 11.46 -2.89 9.93
CA HIS A 59 11.64 -3.84 8.83
C HIS A 59 10.32 -4.25 8.18
N LEU A 60 9.21 -4.21 8.93
CA LEU A 60 7.89 -4.54 8.42
C LEU A 60 6.87 -3.60 9.05
N ARG A 61 6.02 -3.01 8.22
CA ARG A 61 4.91 -2.16 8.62
C ARG A 61 3.62 -2.71 8.05
N TYR A 62 2.56 -2.64 8.83
CA TYR A 62 1.20 -2.87 8.37
C TYR A 62 0.51 -1.54 8.11
N LEU A 63 -0.21 -1.45 7.00
CA LEU A 63 -0.93 -0.28 6.54
C LEU A 63 -2.39 -0.66 6.25
N LYS A 64 -3.32 0.22 6.64
CA LYS A 64 -4.76 0.08 6.38
C LYS A 64 -5.29 1.36 5.73
N PHE A 65 -6.00 1.24 4.62
CA PHE A 65 -6.75 2.32 3.98
C PHE A 65 -8.25 2.01 4.02
N ASP A 66 -9.08 3.04 4.25
CA ASP A 66 -10.53 2.91 4.13
C ASP A 66 -11.01 3.04 2.68
N THR A 67 -12.32 2.95 2.49
CA THR A 67 -13.00 3.13 1.20
C THR A 67 -12.92 4.54 0.63
N CYS A 68 -12.52 5.52 1.45
CA CYS A 68 -12.26 6.91 1.05
C CYS A 68 -10.76 7.15 0.81
N GLU A 69 -9.97 6.08 0.67
CA GLU A 69 -8.52 6.09 0.46
C GLU A 69 -7.72 6.75 1.60
N LYS A 70 -8.32 6.91 2.78
CA LYS A 70 -7.64 7.47 3.95
C LYS A 70 -6.89 6.37 4.69
N LYS A 71 -5.60 6.60 4.93
CA LYS A 71 -4.74 5.76 5.75
C LYS A 71 -5.11 5.95 7.22
N HIS A 72 -5.58 4.88 7.86
CA HIS A 72 -6.00 4.94 9.27
C HIS A 72 -4.88 4.62 10.24
N VAL A 73 -4.10 3.55 9.97
CA VAL A 73 -3.15 3.05 10.96
C VAL A 73 -1.89 2.52 10.29
N THR A 74 -0.74 2.82 10.91
CA THR A 74 0.55 2.19 10.61
C THR A 74 1.05 1.49 11.86
N TRP A 75 1.16 0.16 11.81
CA TRP A 75 1.78 -0.62 12.89
C TRP A 75 3.16 -1.08 12.49
N THR A 76 4.16 -0.88 13.35
CA THR A 76 5.46 -1.54 13.21
C THR A 76 5.36 -2.95 13.72
N LEU A 77 5.59 -3.93 12.84
CA LEU A 77 5.71 -5.32 13.21
C LEU A 77 7.17 -5.60 13.55
N PHE A 78 7.42 -6.27 14.67
CA PHE A 78 8.75 -6.57 15.21
C PHE A 78 9.54 -5.31 15.63
N SER A 79 9.05 -4.61 16.66
CA SER A 79 9.88 -3.67 17.41
C SER A 79 10.93 -4.45 18.21
N SER A 80 12.21 -4.25 17.92
CA SER A 80 13.28 -4.84 18.72
C SER A 80 13.18 -4.29 20.15
N ASN A 81 12.88 -5.18 21.10
CA ASN A 81 13.00 -4.89 22.53
C ASN A 81 14.45 -4.43 22.78
N PRO A 82 14.70 -3.27 23.42
CA PRO A 82 16.05 -2.94 23.84
C PRO A 82 16.46 -3.99 24.87
N ARG A 83 17.56 -4.70 24.58
CA ARG A 83 18.27 -5.49 25.59
C ARG A 83 19.05 -4.56 26.49
#